data_AF-A0A928SB92-F1
#
_entry.id   AF-A0A928SB92-F1
#
_cell.length_a   1.000
_cell.length_b   1.000
_cell.length_c   1.000
_cell.angle_alpha   90.00
_cell.angle_beta   90.00
_cell.angle_gamma   90.00
#
_symmetry.space_group_name_H-M   'P 1'
#
loop_
_entity.id
_entity.type
_entity.pdbx_description
1 polymer ?
#
loop_
_entity_poly.entity_id
_entity_poly.type
_entity_poly.pdbx_seq_one_letter_code
_entity_poly.pdbx_strand_id
1 'polypeptide(L)'
;MSQPAYNIRAIRKLLTAAFETDEGLRQFCTDFPELRPVTERFSSGMGKDQMIQRLIEYCESKVLTMRLLELVKEDNLAAYAQYENQIFPGEKPQFGAEIMPDTSAHLKTLLSQKTRELYDLQEKAAKFGALHTPSYITLQIQDLEKEIANLQQQLAARH
;
A
#
# COMPACT_ATOMS: atom_id res chain seq x y z
N MET A 1 -0.75 -4.63 -21.70
CA MET A 1 -1.32 -4.99 -20.39
C MET A 1 -2.70 -4.41 -20.34
N SER A 2 -3.74 -5.25 -20.31
CA SER A 2 -5.14 -4.80 -20.33
C SER A 2 -5.50 -4.28 -18.94
N GLN A 3 -5.79 -2.99 -18.83
CA GLN A 3 -6.32 -2.43 -17.58
C GLN A 3 -7.65 -3.13 -17.26
N PRO A 4 -7.91 -3.52 -16.00
CA PRO A 4 -9.23 -3.99 -15.62
C PRO A 4 -10.25 -2.90 -15.94
N ALA A 5 -11.30 -3.27 -16.66
CA ALA A 5 -12.36 -2.35 -17.05
C ALA A 5 -13.17 -1.97 -15.80
N TYR A 6 -12.70 -0.99 -15.04
CA TYR A 6 -13.40 -0.49 -13.86
C TYR A 6 -14.72 0.16 -14.26
N ASN A 7 -15.77 -0.12 -13.50
CA ASN A 7 -17.03 0.59 -13.68
C ASN A 7 -16.94 1.99 -13.06
N ILE A 8 -16.57 2.98 -13.88
CA ILE A 8 -16.39 4.37 -13.46
C ILE A 8 -17.65 4.95 -12.80
N ARG A 9 -18.85 4.52 -13.23
CA ARG A 9 -20.11 4.96 -12.59
C ARG A 9 -20.22 4.46 -11.15
N ALA A 10 -19.78 3.23 -10.89
CA ALA A 10 -19.77 2.67 -9.55
C ALA A 10 -18.69 3.32 -8.67
N ILE A 11 -17.51 3.61 -9.22
CA ILE A 11 -16.45 4.36 -8.50
C ILE A 11 -16.95 5.76 -8.13
N ARG A 12 -17.61 6.47 -9.05
CA ARG A 12 -18.20 7.79 -8.74
C ARG A 12 -19.21 7.70 -7.60
N LYS A 13 -20.12 6.72 -7.65
CA LYS A 13 -21.11 6.51 -6.57
C LYS A 13 -20.46 6.16 -5.24
N LEU A 14 -19.42 5.33 -5.25
CA LEU A 14 -18.63 5.00 -4.06
C LEU A 14 -18.05 6.28 -3.45
N LEU A 15 -17.35 7.09 -4.23
CA LEU A 15 -16.73 8.33 -3.74
C LEU A 15 -17.78 9.33 -3.24
N THR A 16 -18.91 9.46 -3.93
CA THR A 16 -20.02 10.31 -3.48
C THR A 16 -20.62 9.84 -2.16
N ALA A 17 -20.67 8.53 -1.92
CA ALA A 17 -21.20 7.94 -0.69
C ALA A 17 -20.16 7.91 0.45
N ALA A 18 -18.88 7.75 0.13
CA ALA A 18 -17.79 7.75 1.09
C ALA A 18 -17.51 9.15 1.64
N PHE A 19 -17.67 10.19 0.81
CA PHE A 19 -17.42 11.58 1.17
C PHE A 19 -18.73 12.38 1.15
N GLU A 20 -19.26 12.70 2.33
CA GLU A 20 -20.48 13.50 2.47
C GLU A 20 -20.27 14.94 1.98
N THR A 21 -19.14 15.56 2.34
CA THR A 21 -18.79 16.94 2.01
C THR A 21 -17.63 17.02 1.01
N ASP A 22 -17.54 18.14 0.27
CA ASP A 22 -16.40 18.41 -0.61
C ASP A 22 -15.10 18.63 0.19
N GLU A 23 -15.21 19.19 1.40
CA GLU A 23 -14.09 19.34 2.33
C GLU A 23 -13.49 18.00 2.76
N GLY A 24 -14.32 16.99 3.04
CA GLY A 24 -13.86 15.63 3.35
C GLY A 24 -13.07 15.02 2.18
N LEU A 25 -13.52 15.25 0.94
CA LEU A 25 -12.80 14.81 -0.25
C LEU A 25 -11.46 15.54 -0.45
N ARG A 26 -11.39 16.85 -0.16
CA ARG A 26 -10.13 17.62 -0.18
C ARG A 26 -9.15 17.11 0.86
N GLN A 27 -9.64 16.84 2.06
CA GLN A 27 -8.83 16.34 3.17
C GLN A 27 -8.24 14.98 2.81
N PHE A 28 -9.08 14.04 2.36
CA PHE A 28 -8.66 12.73 1.87
C PHE A 28 -7.54 12.84 0.82
N CYS A 29 -7.72 13.68 -0.21
CA CYS A 29 -6.69 13.86 -1.24
C CYS A 29 -5.39 14.50 -0.70
N THR A 30 -5.47 15.23 0.43
CA THR A 30 -4.31 15.88 1.07
C THR A 30 -3.56 14.90 1.99
N ASP A 31 -4.28 14.02 2.68
CA ASP A 31 -3.71 13.00 3.56
C ASP A 31 -2.85 12.00 2.79
N PHE A 32 -3.26 11.64 1.55
CA PHE A 32 -2.52 10.69 0.72
C PHE A 32 -1.55 11.38 -0.26
N PRO A 33 -0.23 11.20 -0.13
CA PRO A 33 0.77 11.88 -0.95
C PRO A 33 0.59 11.67 -2.46
N GLU A 34 0.08 10.51 -2.86
CA GLU A 34 -0.15 10.11 -4.25
C GLU A 34 -1.29 10.91 -4.92
N LEU A 35 -2.23 11.38 -4.09
CA LEU A 35 -3.42 12.11 -4.52
C LEU A 35 -3.24 13.62 -4.39
N ARG A 36 -2.27 14.12 -3.60
CA ARG A 36 -2.01 15.57 -3.43
C ARG A 36 -1.95 16.36 -4.74
N PRO A 37 -1.30 15.89 -5.83
CA PRO A 37 -1.25 16.67 -7.08
C PRO A 37 -2.63 16.92 -7.72
N VAL A 38 -3.67 16.18 -7.31
CA VAL A 38 -5.04 16.41 -7.78
C VAL A 38 -5.70 17.60 -7.08
N THR A 39 -5.29 17.92 -5.84
CA THR A 39 -5.90 19.02 -5.09
C THR A 39 -5.52 20.38 -5.68
N GLU A 40 -4.35 20.48 -6.31
CA GLU A 40 -3.93 21.64 -7.10
C GLU A 40 -4.87 21.90 -8.29
N ARG A 41 -5.60 20.88 -8.75
CA ARG A 41 -6.60 20.99 -9.82
C ARG A 41 -7.99 21.33 -9.31
N PHE A 42 -8.21 21.34 -7.99
CA PHE A 42 -9.49 21.71 -7.40
C PHE A 42 -9.61 23.23 -7.27
N SER A 43 -10.28 23.86 -8.24
CA SER A 43 -10.57 25.30 -8.18
C SER A 43 -11.51 25.66 -7.03
N SER A 44 -11.43 26.90 -6.54
CA SER A 44 -12.39 27.48 -5.62
C SER A 44 -13.75 27.62 -6.31
N GLY A 45 -14.79 26.99 -5.73
CA GLY A 45 -16.14 26.93 -6.33
C GLY A 45 -16.44 25.65 -7.12
N MET A 46 -15.50 24.71 -7.19
CA MET A 46 -15.73 23.40 -7.81
C MET A 46 -16.57 22.53 -6.87
N GLY A 47 -17.75 22.08 -7.34
CA GLY A 47 -18.64 21.23 -6.56
C GLY A 47 -18.12 19.79 -6.43
N LYS A 48 -18.63 19.04 -5.43
CA LYS A 48 -18.19 17.68 -5.10
C LYS A 48 -18.15 16.74 -6.32
N ASP A 49 -19.20 16.70 -7.13
CA ASP A 49 -19.23 15.85 -8.34
C ASP A 49 -18.12 16.18 -9.34
N GLN A 50 -17.79 17.46 -9.50
CA GLN A 50 -16.70 17.89 -10.39
C GLN A 50 -15.34 17.47 -9.83
N MET A 51 -15.14 17.60 -8.51
CA MET A 51 -13.93 17.16 -7.85
C MET A 51 -13.73 15.64 -7.94
N ILE A 52 -14.80 14.87 -7.71
CA ILE A 52 -14.79 13.41 -7.88
C ILE A 52 -14.43 13.04 -9.32
N GLN A 53 -15.00 13.73 -10.31
CA GLN A 53 -14.66 13.49 -11.71
C GLN A 53 -13.17 13.75 -11.98
N ARG A 54 -12.62 14.86 -11.47
CA ARG A 54 -11.19 15.18 -11.62
C ARG A 54 -10.28 14.16 -10.93
N LEU A 55 -10.70 13.66 -9.77
CA LEU A 55 -9.99 12.62 -9.04
C LEU A 55 -9.93 11.32 -9.84
N ILE A 56 -11.07 10.89 -10.40
CA ILE A 56 -11.14 9.70 -11.24
C ILE A 56 -10.25 9.88 -12.48
N GLU A 57 -10.36 10.99 -13.20
CA GLU A 57 -9.54 11.27 -14.39
C GLU A 57 -8.03 11.26 -14.09
N TYR A 58 -7.64 11.84 -12.96
CA TYR A 58 -6.26 11.82 -12.50
C TYR A 58 -5.80 10.38 -12.20
N CYS A 59 -6.63 9.60 -11.51
CA CYS A 59 -6.31 8.22 -11.17
C CYS A 59 -6.25 7.31 -12.40
N GLU A 60 -7.12 7.49 -13.39
CA GLU A 60 -7.05 6.78 -14.66
C GLU A 60 -5.78 7.14 -15.44
N SER A 61 -5.45 8.43 -15.53
CA SER A 61 -4.25 8.90 -16.24
C SER A 61 -2.94 8.42 -15.59
N LYS A 62 -2.93 8.23 -14.27
CA LYS A 62 -1.75 7.81 -13.49
C LYS A 62 -1.75 6.33 -13.14
N VAL A 63 -2.76 5.56 -13.56
CA VAL A 63 -2.93 4.14 -13.20
C VAL A 63 -3.02 3.96 -11.66
N LEU A 64 -3.59 4.94 -10.97
CA LEU A 64 -3.82 4.94 -9.52
C LEU A 64 -5.24 4.50 -9.14
N THR A 65 -6.09 4.10 -10.09
CA THR A 65 -7.47 3.68 -9.81
C THR A 65 -7.54 2.55 -8.80
N MET A 66 -6.62 1.59 -8.86
CA MET A 66 -6.52 0.52 -7.87
C MET A 66 -6.16 1.07 -6.49
N ARG A 67 -5.15 1.94 -6.43
CA ARG A 67 -4.69 2.56 -5.18
C ARG A 67 -5.79 3.40 -4.53
N LEU A 68 -6.53 4.18 -5.32
CA LEU A 68 -7.67 4.97 -4.85
C LEU A 68 -8.71 4.08 -4.15
N LEU A 69 -9.02 2.93 -4.72
CA LEU A 69 -9.99 1.99 -4.13
C LEU A 69 -9.49 1.39 -2.81
N GLU A 70 -8.20 1.08 -2.70
CA GLU A 70 -7.59 0.62 -1.45
C GLU A 70 -7.65 1.69 -0.37
N LEU A 71 -7.30 2.93 -0.70
CA LEU A 71 -7.35 4.05 0.23
C LEU A 71 -8.78 4.33 0.72
N VAL A 72 -9.77 4.27 -0.18
CA VAL A 72 -11.19 4.39 0.20
C VAL A 72 -11.66 3.22 1.06
N LYS A 73 -11.13 2.01 0.84
CA LYS A 73 -11.43 0.84 1.67
C LYS A 73 -10.84 0.97 3.08
N GLU A 74 -9.63 1.52 3.20
CA GLU A 74 -8.99 1.80 4.49
C GLU A 74 -9.74 2.88 5.28
N ASP A 75 -10.20 3.93 4.60
CA ASP A 75 -10.92 5.05 5.21
C ASP A 75 -12.39 4.71 5.54
N ASN A 76 -13.09 4.04 4.61
CA ASN A 76 -14.51 3.74 4.75
C ASN A 76 -14.87 2.36 4.16
N LEU A 77 -14.53 1.31 4.93
CA LEU A 77 -14.81 -0.08 4.59
C LEU A 77 -16.30 -0.35 4.33
N ALA A 78 -17.20 0.32 5.08
CA ALA A 78 -18.64 0.12 4.97
C ALA A 78 -19.19 0.60 3.63
N ALA A 79 -18.81 1.81 3.20
CA ALA A 79 -19.16 2.33 1.88
C ALA A 79 -18.53 1.46 0.78
N TYR A 80 -17.26 1.09 0.93
CA TYR A 80 -16.57 0.24 -0.04
C TYR A 80 -17.30 -1.10 -0.29
N ALA A 81 -17.70 -1.80 0.77
CA ALA A 81 -18.37 -3.09 0.68
C ALA A 81 -19.71 -3.03 -0.10
N GLN A 82 -20.42 -1.91 -0.04
CA GLN A 82 -21.68 -1.72 -0.76
C GLN A 82 -21.50 -1.62 -2.29
N TYR A 83 -20.37 -1.07 -2.73
CA TYR A 83 -20.10 -0.82 -4.15
C TYR A 83 -19.11 -1.80 -4.77
N GLU A 84 -18.41 -2.61 -3.98
CA GLU A 84 -17.40 -3.58 -4.44
C GLU A 84 -17.91 -4.41 -5.64
N ASN A 85 -19.08 -5.04 -5.52
CA ASN A 85 -19.63 -5.89 -6.59
C ASN A 85 -20.05 -5.12 -7.85
N GLN A 86 -20.19 -3.78 -7.77
CA GLN A 86 -20.56 -2.93 -8.90
C GLN A 86 -19.35 -2.33 -9.61
N ILE A 87 -18.23 -2.15 -8.89
CA ILE A 87 -16.97 -1.60 -9.41
C ILE A 87 -16.30 -2.59 -10.38
N PHE A 88 -16.52 -3.89 -10.16
CA PHE A 88 -15.98 -4.98 -10.96
C PHE A 88 -17.07 -5.64 -11.80
N PRO A 89 -17.25 -5.24 -13.06
CA PRO A 89 -18.18 -5.89 -13.97
C PRO A 89 -17.58 -7.22 -14.44
N GLY A 90 -17.55 -8.24 -13.58
CA GLY A 90 -16.97 -9.56 -13.87
C GLY A 90 -16.27 -10.20 -12.67
N GLU A 91 -15.41 -11.19 -12.94
CA GLU A 91 -14.56 -11.84 -11.94
C GLU A 91 -13.83 -10.77 -11.13
N LYS A 92 -14.02 -10.77 -9.81
CA LYS A 92 -13.38 -9.80 -8.91
C LYS A 92 -11.88 -9.83 -9.22
N PRO A 93 -11.22 -8.73 -9.58
CA PRO A 93 -9.78 -8.67 -9.44
C PRO A 93 -9.54 -9.00 -7.98
N GLN A 94 -8.75 -10.03 -7.73
CA GLN A 94 -8.47 -10.52 -6.38
C GLN A 94 -7.85 -9.35 -5.63
N PHE A 95 -8.69 -8.64 -4.85
CA PHE A 95 -8.27 -7.57 -3.97
C PHE A 95 -7.29 -8.17 -2.99
N GLY A 96 -6.00 -7.90 -3.20
CA GLY A 96 -4.92 -8.36 -2.33
C GLY A 96 -3.87 -9.29 -2.96
N ALA A 97 -3.82 -9.48 -4.27
CA ALA A 97 -2.82 -10.39 -4.88
C ALA A 97 -1.67 -9.75 -5.69
N GLU A 98 -1.76 -8.49 -6.17
CA GLU A 98 -0.80 -8.03 -7.20
C GLU A 98 -0.13 -6.65 -7.03
N ILE A 99 -0.33 -5.88 -5.95
CA ILE A 99 0.50 -4.68 -5.66
C ILE A 99 1.11 -4.66 -4.24
N MET A 100 0.72 -5.59 -3.36
CA MET A 100 1.64 -6.11 -2.34
C MET A 100 2.14 -7.44 -2.87
N PRO A 101 3.46 -7.72 -2.95
CA PRO A 101 3.88 -9.11 -2.99
C PRO A 101 3.16 -9.75 -1.80
N ASP A 102 2.37 -10.80 -2.06
CA ASP A 102 1.62 -11.58 -1.07
C ASP A 102 2.30 -11.43 0.27
N THR A 103 1.68 -10.82 1.29
CA THR A 103 2.44 -10.33 2.44
C THR A 103 3.26 -11.49 3.07
N SER A 104 2.83 -12.75 2.92
CA SER A 104 3.66 -13.92 3.25
C SER A 104 4.85 -14.08 2.30
N ALA A 105 4.67 -14.00 0.97
CA ALA A 105 5.77 -13.92 0.00
C ALA A 105 6.71 -12.71 0.19
N HIS A 106 6.20 -11.53 0.55
CA HIS A 106 7.00 -10.36 0.87
C HIS A 106 7.80 -10.55 2.15
N LEU A 107 7.14 -11.01 3.23
CA LEU A 107 7.81 -11.34 4.49
C LEU A 107 8.86 -12.43 4.29
N LYS A 108 8.59 -13.45 3.47
CA LYS A 108 9.57 -14.47 3.07
C LYS A 108 10.73 -13.89 2.26
N THR A 109 10.46 -12.92 1.38
CA THR A 109 11.48 -12.23 0.60
C THR A 109 12.38 -11.38 1.52
N LEU A 110 11.79 -10.60 2.42
CA LEU A 110 12.50 -9.82 3.43
C LEU A 110 13.33 -10.72 4.35
N LEU A 111 12.74 -11.82 4.83
CA LEU A 111 13.44 -12.80 5.66
C LEU A 111 14.63 -13.41 4.92
N SER A 112 14.47 -13.74 3.63
CA SER A 112 15.57 -14.26 2.80
C SER A 112 16.69 -13.24 2.61
N GLN A 113 16.34 -11.96 2.38
CA GLN A 113 17.30 -10.87 2.26
C GLN A 113 18.07 -10.64 3.57
N LYS A 114 17.34 -10.55 4.70
CA LYS A 114 17.93 -10.30 6.03
C LYS A 114 18.79 -11.47 6.50
N THR A 115 18.38 -12.71 6.22
CA THR A 115 19.18 -13.90 6.52
C THR A 115 20.50 -13.90 5.74
N ARG A 116 20.47 -13.47 4.48
CA ARG A 116 21.69 -13.34 3.67
C ARG A 116 22.62 -12.25 4.21
N GLU A 117 22.05 -11.10 4.58
CA GLU A 117 22.81 -9.99 5.17
C GLU A 117 23.47 -10.39 6.50
N LEU A 118 22.73 -11.12 7.35
CA LEU A 118 23.26 -11.69 8.59
C LEU A 118 24.44 -12.63 8.31
N TYR A 119 24.30 -13.51 7.32
CA TYR A 119 25.38 -14.44 6.93
C TYR A 119 26.63 -13.68 6.46
N ASP A 120 26.48 -12.68 5.59
CA ASP A 120 27.59 -11.86 5.12
C ASP A 120 28.26 -11.09 6.27
N LEU A 121 27.48 -10.63 7.25
CA LEU A 121 28.01 -9.95 8.43
C LEU A 121 28.76 -10.90 9.38
N GLN A 122 28.23 -12.12 9.57
CA GLN A 122 28.89 -13.16 10.35
C GLN A 122 30.19 -13.62 9.68
N GLU A 123 30.24 -13.72 8.35
CA GLU A 123 31.48 -14.01 7.62
C GLU A 123 32.51 -12.88 7.79
N LYS A 124 32.07 -11.61 7.73
CA LYS A 124 32.94 -10.46 8.03
C LYS A 124 33.45 -10.51 9.46
N ALA A 125 32.59 -10.79 10.44
CA ALA A 125 32.99 -10.94 11.84
C ALA A 125 34.04 -12.05 12.02
N ALA A 126 33.86 -13.20 11.36
CA ALA A 126 34.81 -14.30 11.38
C ALA A 126 36.20 -13.91 10.84
N LYS A 127 36.27 -13.01 9.84
CA LYS A 127 37.55 -12.49 9.30
C LYS A 127 38.32 -11.62 10.30
N PHE A 128 37.66 -10.99 11.27
CA PHE A 128 38.33 -10.24 12.34
C PHE A 128 38.86 -11.14 13.48
N GLY A 129 38.47 -12.42 13.49
CA GLY A 129 38.77 -13.35 14.58
C GLY A 129 37.92 -13.09 15.83
N ALA A 130 37.73 -14.14 16.63
CA ALA A 130 36.81 -14.15 17.78
C ALA A 130 37.10 -13.08 18.85
N LEU A 131 38.32 -12.52 18.89
CA LEU A 131 38.73 -11.51 19.88
C LEU A 131 38.63 -10.05 19.41
N HIS A 132 38.46 -9.78 18.11
CA HIS A 132 38.62 -8.44 17.55
C HIS A 132 37.48 -7.98 16.64
N THR A 133 36.30 -8.62 16.73
CA THR A 133 35.13 -8.16 15.99
C THR A 133 34.74 -6.75 16.47
N PRO A 134 34.72 -5.75 15.57
CA PRO A 134 34.32 -4.39 15.92
C PRO A 134 32.89 -4.35 16.49
N SER A 135 32.68 -3.54 17.54
CA SER A 135 31.40 -3.43 18.24
C SER A 135 30.22 -3.10 17.32
N TYR A 136 30.43 -2.31 16.26
CA TYR A 136 29.38 -1.99 15.28
C TYR A 136 28.90 -3.23 14.51
N ILE A 137 29.79 -4.20 14.23
CA ILE A 137 29.42 -5.46 13.55
C ILE A 137 28.59 -6.32 14.50
N THR A 138 29.02 -6.43 15.76
CA THR A 138 28.28 -7.17 16.79
C THR A 138 26.88 -6.61 17.00
N LEU A 139 26.74 -5.28 17.06
CA LEU A 139 25.45 -4.61 17.20
C LEU A 139 24.54 -4.84 15.98
N GLN A 140 25.09 -4.76 14.77
CA GLN A 140 24.32 -5.01 13.54
C GLN A 140 23.87 -6.47 13.42
N ILE A 141 24.70 -7.44 13.84
CA ILE A 141 24.30 -8.85 13.95
C ILE A 141 23.11 -8.98 14.88
N GLN A 142 23.18 -8.42 16.09
CA GLN A 142 22.10 -8.51 17.08
C GLN A 142 20.80 -7.85 16.61
N ASP A 143 20.89 -6.74 15.88
CA ASP A 143 19.73 -6.05 15.33
C ASP A 143 19.06 -6.89 14.23
N LEU A 144 19.85 -7.42 13.30
CA LEU A 144 19.38 -8.32 12.25
C LEU A 144 18.76 -9.61 12.80
N GLU A 145 19.35 -10.20 13.84
CA GLU A 145 18.80 -11.38 14.52
C GLU A 145 17.42 -11.10 15.12
N LYS A 146 17.24 -9.94 15.77
CA LYS A 146 15.94 -9.51 16.31
C LYS A 146 14.93 -9.27 15.19
N GLU A 147 15.35 -8.63 14.11
CA GLU A 147 14.47 -8.35 12.97
C GLU A 147 14.02 -9.64 12.27
N ILE A 148 14.93 -10.60 12.07
CA ILE A 148 14.60 -11.93 11.52
C ILE A 148 13.63 -12.67 12.45
N ALA A 149 13.87 -12.67 13.77
CA ALA A 149 12.97 -13.32 14.72
C ALA A 149 11.56 -12.70 14.70
N ASN A 150 11.46 -11.38 14.56
CA ASN A 150 10.18 -10.67 14.43
C ASN A 150 9.46 -11.07 13.13
N LEU A 151 10.17 -11.09 12.00
CA LEU A 151 9.60 -11.53 10.71
C LEU A 151 9.11 -12.99 10.77
N GLN A 152 9.84 -13.88 11.45
CA GLN A 152 9.41 -15.27 11.67
C GLN A 152 8.14 -15.35 12.52
N GLN A 153 8.04 -14.57 13.60
CA GLN A 153 6.83 -14.53 14.43
C GLN A 153 5.61 -14.01 13.65
N GLN A 154 5.79 -12.97 12.82
CA GLN A 154 4.73 -12.46 11.95
C GLN A 154 4.24 -13.49 10.92
N LEU A 155 5.15 -14.34 10.42
CA LEU A 155 4.79 -15.46 9.53
C LEU A 155 4.05 -16.57 10.30
N ALA A 156 4.49 -16.91 11.51
CA ALA A 156 3.89 -17.98 12.32
C ALA A 156 2.49 -17.62 12.85
N ALA A 157 2.25 -16.36 13.23
CA ALA A 157 0.96 -15.89 13.76
C ALA A 157 -0.19 -15.87 12.73
N ARG A 158 0.12 -16.18 11.46
CA ARG A 158 -0.83 -16.17 10.33
C ARG A 158 -1.23 -17.57 9.83
N HIS A 159 -0.71 -18.63 10.44
CA HIS A 159 -1.08 -20.03 10.19
C HIS A 159 -2.05 -20.53 11.25
#